data_AF-A0A6V8NYI8-F1
#
_entry.id   AF-A0A6V8NYI8-F1
#
_cell.length_a   1.000
_cell.length_b   1.000
_cell.length_c   1.000
_cell.angle_alpha   90.00
_cell.angle_beta   90.00
_cell.angle_gamma   90.00
#
_symmetry.space_group_name_H-M   'P 1'
#
loop_
_entity.id
_entity.type
_entity.pdbx_description
1 polymer ?
#
loop_
_entity_poly.entity_id
_entity_poly.type
_entity_poly.pdbx_seq_one_letter_code
_entity_poly.pdbx_strand_id
1 'polypeptide(L)'
;KGDQGDDYEDGDGDGDGDGDGEDVLREISPSEEDDLLLPPVSRRSVSQKLVMALHRAERLQNLLHSNSQNLHGEPFLPKPKVISVIGSRGGCGVSLFSSYLAHLVSRELKDQSVLMADFDVEEGDLRMIFGGQEALRARGYGELIDVVDELDKDMIGRVIHKVGDLNLLFSPSPEQLLD
;
A
#
# COMPACT_ATOMS: atom_id res chain seq x y z
N LYS A 1 0.76 -32.69 -56.00
CA LYS A 1 1.42 -33.02 -54.72
C LYS A 1 0.90 -32.01 -53.71
N GLY A 2 0.09 -32.31 -52.70
CA GLY A 2 -0.65 -33.51 -52.34
C GLY A 2 -1.87 -32.98 -51.59
N ASP A 3 -2.99 -33.64 -51.82
CA ASP A 3 -4.30 -33.43 -51.24
C ASP A 3 -4.35 -34.19 -49.91
N GLN A 4 -4.85 -33.59 -48.84
CA GLN A 4 -5.16 -34.27 -47.57
C GLN A 4 -6.39 -33.59 -46.96
N GLY A 5 -7.54 -34.17 -47.26
CA GLY A 5 -8.69 -34.15 -46.37
C GLY A 5 -8.50 -35.22 -45.31
N ASP A 6 -8.98 -34.93 -44.10
CA ASP A 6 -9.16 -35.92 -43.05
C ASP A 6 -10.61 -35.84 -42.57
N ASP A 7 -11.22 -37.02 -42.63
CA ASP A 7 -12.63 -37.32 -42.40
C ASP A 7 -12.98 -37.27 -40.90
N TYR A 8 -14.17 -36.76 -40.60
CA TYR A 8 -14.77 -36.86 -39.27
C TYR A 8 -15.54 -38.19 -39.19
N GLU A 9 -15.05 -39.13 -38.37
CA GLU A 9 -15.80 -40.33 -38.01
C GLU A 9 -16.72 -40.05 -36.82
N ASP A 10 -18.00 -40.36 -37.02
CA ASP A 10 -19.07 -40.42 -36.03
C ASP A 10 -18.79 -41.58 -35.04
N GLY A 11 -18.78 -41.24 -33.75
CA GLY A 11 -18.71 -42.20 -32.65
C GLY A 11 -20.02 -42.22 -31.87
N ASP A 12 -20.93 -43.11 -32.27
CA ASP A 12 -22.07 -43.54 -31.46
C ASP A 12 -21.55 -44.34 -30.26
N GLY A 13 -21.78 -43.81 -29.05
CA GLY A 13 -21.41 -44.44 -27.79
C GLY A 13 -22.58 -44.42 -26.83
N ASP A 14 -23.41 -45.46 -26.91
CA ASP A 14 -24.36 -45.84 -25.87
C ASP A 14 -23.59 -46.12 -24.56
N GLY A 15 -23.93 -45.38 -23.51
CA GLY A 15 -23.36 -45.53 -22.18
C GLY A 15 -24.46 -45.39 -21.14
N ASP A 16 -25.02 -46.54 -20.78
CA ASP A 16 -26.05 -46.72 -19.78
C ASP A 16 -25.71 -46.04 -18.46
N GLY A 17 -26.73 -45.37 -17.90
CA GLY A 17 -26.71 -44.90 -16.53
C GLY A 17 -26.90 -46.06 -15.57
N ASP A 18 -25.95 -46.17 -14.64
CA ASP A 18 -26.11 -46.64 -13.27
C ASP A 18 -25.11 -45.77 -12.48
N GLY A 19 -25.44 -45.07 -11.40
CA GLY A 19 -26.53 -45.33 -10.46
C GLY A 19 -26.01 -45.65 -9.06
N ASP A 20 -24.78 -45.28 -8.72
CA ASP A 20 -24.15 -45.50 -7.42
C ASP A 20 -23.44 -44.23 -6.94
N GLY A 21 -24.26 -43.34 -6.37
CA GLY A 21 -23.79 -42.29 -5.48
C GLY A 21 -23.16 -42.90 -4.23
N GLU A 22 -21.85 -43.14 -4.28
CA GLU A 22 -21.04 -43.18 -3.08
C GLU A 22 -20.54 -41.77 -2.77
N ASP A 23 -21.35 -41.08 -1.95
CA ASP A 23 -20.92 -39.97 -1.09
C ASP A 23 -19.73 -40.42 -0.23
N VAL A 24 -18.52 -40.36 -0.78
CA VAL A 24 -17.31 -40.31 0.03
C VAL A 24 -17.14 -38.85 0.46
N LEU A 25 -17.95 -38.47 1.44
CA LEU A 25 -17.70 -37.32 2.30
C LEU A 25 -16.27 -37.47 2.85
N ARG A 26 -15.31 -36.78 2.23
CA ARG A 26 -14.07 -36.45 2.91
C ARG A 26 -14.45 -35.64 4.13
N GLU A 27 -14.38 -36.25 5.30
CA GLU A 27 -14.35 -35.56 6.58
C GLU A 27 -13.17 -34.57 6.55
N ILE A 28 -13.46 -33.34 6.16
CA ILE A 28 -12.57 -32.21 6.43
C ILE A 28 -12.66 -32.04 7.94
N SER A 29 -11.60 -32.48 8.63
CA SER A 29 -11.42 -32.24 10.05
C SER A 29 -11.49 -30.73 10.31
N PRO A 30 -12.43 -30.24 11.12
CA PRO A 30 -12.47 -28.83 11.47
C PRO A 30 -11.40 -28.53 12.52
N SER A 31 -10.89 -27.30 12.46
CA SER A 31 -10.11 -26.57 13.46
C SER A 31 -8.67 -27.01 13.75
N GLU A 32 -7.76 -26.55 12.90
CA GLU A 32 -6.57 -25.83 13.38
C GLU A 32 -6.62 -24.43 12.74
N GLU A 33 -7.71 -23.70 13.02
CA GLU A 33 -7.62 -22.24 13.04
C GLU A 33 -6.61 -21.94 14.15
N ASP A 34 -5.41 -21.55 13.75
CA ASP A 34 -4.49 -20.82 14.62
C ASP A 34 -5.30 -19.70 15.24
N ASP A 35 -5.70 -19.94 16.48
CA ASP A 35 -6.31 -19.01 17.40
C ASP A 35 -5.25 -17.91 17.61
N LEU A 36 -5.19 -16.97 16.67
CA LEU A 36 -4.58 -15.65 16.79
C LEU A 36 -5.42 -14.91 17.84
N LEU A 37 -5.26 -15.36 19.09
CA LEU A 37 -5.80 -14.74 20.28
C LEU A 37 -5.09 -13.40 20.43
N LEU A 38 -5.59 -12.40 19.72
CA LEU A 38 -5.27 -11.01 20.00
C LEU A 38 -5.54 -10.79 21.49
N PRO A 39 -4.55 -10.36 22.28
CA PRO A 39 -4.75 -10.16 23.70
C PRO A 39 -5.94 -9.20 23.90
N PRO A 40 -6.84 -9.48 24.87
CA PRO A 40 -8.05 -8.70 25.03
C PRO A 40 -7.68 -7.23 25.20
N VAL A 41 -8.10 -6.40 24.23
CA VAL A 41 -7.75 -4.99 24.18
C VAL A 41 -8.43 -4.30 25.36
N SER A 42 -7.68 -4.09 26.43
CA SER A 42 -8.25 -3.46 27.63
C SER A 42 -8.62 -2.00 27.32
N ARG A 43 -9.77 -1.54 27.84
CA ARG A 43 -10.19 -0.12 27.71
C ARG A 43 -9.10 0.86 28.14
N ARG A 44 -8.26 0.47 29.11
CA ARG A 44 -7.10 1.26 29.56
C ARG A 44 -6.03 1.37 28.47
N SER A 45 -5.71 0.28 27.79
CA SER A 45 -4.76 0.27 26.66
C SER A 45 -5.23 1.17 25.52
N VAL A 46 -6.51 1.07 25.13
CA VAL A 46 -7.10 1.96 24.11
C VAL A 46 -7.03 3.42 24.53
N SER A 47 -7.42 3.72 25.78
CA SER A 47 -7.42 5.10 26.29
C SER A 47 -6.00 5.68 26.34
N GLN A 48 -5.01 4.89 26.76
CA GLN A 48 -3.61 5.31 26.78
C GLN A 48 -3.09 5.59 25.36
N LYS A 49 -3.35 4.69 24.40
CA LYS A 49 -2.98 4.90 23.00
C LYS A 49 -3.63 6.16 22.42
N LEU A 50 -4.90 6.41 22.76
CA LEU A 50 -5.62 7.61 22.32
C LEU A 50 -4.99 8.89 22.88
N VAL A 51 -4.67 8.93 24.18
CA VAL A 51 -4.00 10.08 24.82
C VAL A 51 -2.63 10.31 24.20
N MET A 52 -1.85 9.26 23.94
CA MET A 52 -0.56 9.37 23.26
C MET A 52 -0.69 9.93 21.84
N ALA A 53 -1.69 9.46 21.07
CA ALA A 53 -1.96 9.96 19.74
C ALA A 53 -2.36 11.45 19.77
N LEU A 54 -3.17 11.87 20.74
CA LEU A 54 -3.60 13.26 20.91
C LEU A 54 -2.40 14.18 21.19
N HIS A 55 -1.53 13.79 22.13
CA HIS A 55 -0.31 14.54 22.43
C HIS A 55 0.65 14.61 21.24
N ARG A 56 0.75 13.54 20.44
CA ARG A 56 1.56 13.54 19.21
C ARG A 56 0.99 14.52 18.18
N ALA A 57 -0.34 14.57 18.03
CA ALA A 57 -1.01 15.52 17.14
C ALA A 57 -0.79 16.97 17.57
N GLU A 58 -0.92 17.28 18.87
CA GLU A 58 -0.64 18.62 19.42
C GLU A 58 0.83 19.03 19.20
N ARG A 59 1.78 18.12 19.43
CA ARG A 59 3.21 18.37 19.18
C ARG A 59 3.45 18.69 17.71
N LEU A 60 2.89 17.90 16.79
CA LEU A 60 3.02 18.11 15.34
C LEU A 60 2.44 19.46 14.92
N GLN A 61 1.28 19.85 15.46
CA GLN A 61 0.72 21.18 15.22
C GLN A 61 1.69 22.27 15.70
N ASN A 62 2.22 22.17 16.92
CA ASN A 62 3.16 23.16 17.45
C ASN A 62 4.46 23.26 16.63
N LEU A 63 5.00 22.14 16.15
CA LEU A 63 6.17 22.12 15.27
C LEU A 63 5.89 22.80 13.93
N LEU A 64 4.75 22.52 13.29
CA LEU A 64 4.36 23.16 12.03
C LEU A 64 4.21 24.68 12.20
N HIS A 65 3.61 25.13 13.31
CA HIS A 65 3.48 26.56 13.60
C HIS A 65 4.84 27.21 13.90
N SER A 66 5.71 26.54 14.64
CA SER A 66 7.04 27.08 15.02
C SER A 66 7.99 27.16 13.82
N ASN A 67 8.02 26.13 12.97
CA ASN A 67 8.84 26.12 11.76
C ASN A 67 8.38 27.12 10.70
N SER A 68 7.09 27.48 10.70
CA SER A 68 6.57 28.52 9.82
C SER A 68 7.15 29.91 10.13
N GLN A 69 7.64 30.15 11.37
CA GLN A 69 8.23 31.43 11.78
C GLN A 69 9.77 31.47 11.69
N ASN A 70 10.45 30.33 11.55
CA ASN A 70 11.92 30.25 11.53
C ASN A 70 12.56 30.22 10.13
N LEU A 71 11.76 30.29 9.06
CA LEU A 71 12.26 30.33 7.66
C LEU A 71 12.74 31.74 7.21
N HIS A 72 13.29 32.53 8.13
CA HIS A 72 13.91 33.82 7.83
C HIS A 72 15.34 33.61 7.28
N GLY A 73 15.48 33.23 6.02
CA GLY A 73 16.78 33.24 5.34
C GLY A 73 16.94 32.32 4.12
N GLU A 74 16.12 31.27 4.01
CA GLU A 74 16.13 30.39 2.85
C GLU A 74 15.31 31.03 1.70
N PRO A 75 15.75 30.91 0.43
CA PRO A 75 14.96 31.37 -0.71
C PRO A 75 13.57 30.73 -0.62
N PHE A 76 12.54 31.56 -0.80
CA PHE A 76 11.14 31.19 -0.70
C PHE A 76 10.80 30.16 -1.78
N LEU A 77 11.12 28.88 -1.54
CA LEU A 77 10.68 27.80 -2.39
C LEU A 77 9.15 27.83 -2.39
N PRO A 78 8.50 27.88 -3.57
CA PRO A 78 7.05 27.89 -3.61
C PRO A 78 6.53 26.68 -2.84
N LYS A 79 5.58 26.92 -1.93
CA LYS A 79 4.97 25.84 -1.14
C LYS A 79 4.45 24.76 -2.10
N PRO A 80 4.73 23.48 -1.85
CA PRO A 80 4.22 22.42 -2.71
C PRO A 80 2.70 22.42 -2.69
N LYS A 81 2.08 22.08 -3.82
CA LYS A 81 0.65 21.81 -3.86
C LYS A 81 0.42 20.40 -3.34
N VAL A 82 -0.33 20.27 -2.25
CA VAL A 82 -0.70 18.98 -1.67
C VAL A 82 -2.09 18.60 -2.15
N ILE A 83 -2.21 17.40 -2.71
CA ILE A 83 -3.48 16.81 -3.15
C ILE A 83 -3.68 15.52 -2.37
N SER A 84 -4.77 15.43 -1.61
CA SER A 84 -5.15 14.22 -0.90
C SER A 84 -6.27 13.52 -1.64
N VAL A 85 -6.12 12.22 -1.90
CA VAL A 85 -7.14 11.36 -2.47
C VAL A 85 -7.59 10.39 -1.37
N ILE A 86 -8.88 10.40 -1.05
CA ILE A 86 -9.46 9.58 0.03
C ILE A 86 -10.65 8.82 -0.53
N GLY A 87 -10.71 7.53 -0.23
CA GLY A 87 -11.82 6.66 -0.62
C GLY A 87 -12.91 6.60 0.41
N SER A 88 -14.13 6.32 -0.02
CA SER A 88 -15.26 6.08 0.89
C SER A 88 -15.25 4.67 1.49
N ARG A 89 -14.53 3.73 0.87
CA ARG A 89 -14.41 2.32 1.28
C ARG A 89 -13.17 1.67 0.65
N GLY A 90 -12.72 0.54 1.20
CA GLY A 90 -11.71 -0.32 0.58
C GLY A 90 -12.14 -0.77 -0.82
N GLY A 91 -11.17 -0.88 -1.74
CA GLY A 91 -11.42 -1.33 -3.12
C GLY A 91 -12.18 -0.36 -4.03
N CYS A 92 -12.42 0.90 -3.62
CA CYS A 92 -13.05 1.90 -4.50
C CYS A 92 -12.10 2.52 -5.56
N GLY A 93 -10.86 2.02 -5.65
CA GLY A 93 -9.90 2.41 -6.68
C GLY A 93 -9.07 3.66 -6.36
N VAL A 94 -8.95 4.04 -5.08
CA VAL A 94 -8.13 5.19 -4.65
C VAL A 94 -6.71 5.08 -5.17
N SER A 95 -5.99 4.01 -4.83
CA SER A 95 -4.60 3.82 -5.21
C SER A 95 -4.40 3.84 -6.72
N LEU A 96 -5.30 3.20 -7.47
CA LEU A 96 -5.28 3.20 -8.94
C LEU A 96 -5.45 4.62 -9.49
N PHE A 97 -6.48 5.34 -9.03
CA PHE A 97 -6.76 6.70 -9.47
C PHE A 97 -5.62 7.65 -9.12
N SER A 98 -5.12 7.61 -7.88
CA SER A 98 -4.03 8.47 -7.42
C SER A 98 -2.73 8.16 -8.15
N SER A 99 -2.44 6.89 -8.44
CA SER A 99 -1.24 6.47 -9.20
C SER A 99 -1.29 7.00 -10.62
N TYR A 100 -2.44 6.86 -11.28
CA TYR A 100 -2.62 7.37 -12.63
C TYR A 100 -2.55 8.90 -12.67
N LEU A 101 -3.19 9.59 -11.73
CA LEU A 101 -3.13 11.04 -11.61
C LEU A 101 -1.70 11.52 -11.40
N ALA A 102 -0.95 10.90 -10.47
CA ALA A 102 0.44 11.26 -10.20
C ALA A 102 1.32 11.08 -11.45
N HIS A 103 1.13 9.97 -12.18
CA HIS A 103 1.85 9.71 -13.42
C HIS A 103 1.50 10.72 -14.53
N LEU A 104 0.23 11.11 -14.69
CA LEU A 104 -0.16 12.15 -15.63
C LEU A 104 0.47 13.50 -15.27
N VAL A 105 0.37 13.90 -13.99
CA VAL A 105 0.92 15.17 -13.52
C VAL A 105 2.44 15.21 -13.68
N SER A 106 3.16 14.12 -13.41
CA SER A 106 4.62 14.08 -13.57
C SER A 106 5.04 14.23 -15.04
N ARG A 107 4.21 13.78 -15.98
CA ARG A 107 4.47 13.91 -17.42
C ARG A 107 4.16 15.30 -17.97
N GLU A 108 3.09 15.92 -17.49
CA GLU A 108 2.65 17.25 -17.92
C GLU A 108 3.51 18.36 -17.31
N LEU A 109 3.95 18.19 -16.06
CA LEU A 109 4.74 19.17 -15.32
C LEU A 109 6.23 18.80 -15.27
N LYS A 110 6.88 18.74 -16.43
CA LYS A 110 8.28 18.27 -16.58
C LYS A 110 9.31 19.03 -15.73
N ASP A 111 9.03 20.29 -15.41
CA ASP A 111 9.93 21.13 -14.60
C ASP A 111 9.60 21.07 -13.09
N GLN A 112 8.67 20.21 -12.66
CA GLN A 112 8.27 20.07 -11.26
C GLN A 112 8.43 18.64 -10.77
N SER A 113 8.99 18.50 -9.57
CA SER A 113 9.04 17.21 -8.89
C SER A 113 7.67 16.82 -8.38
N VAL A 114 7.17 15.65 -8.78
CA VAL A 114 5.96 15.04 -8.22
C VAL A 114 6.37 13.98 -7.21
N LEU A 115 5.79 14.04 -6.02
CA LEU A 115 5.90 13.04 -4.97
C LEU A 115 4.53 12.43 -4.72
N MET A 116 4.45 11.10 -4.81
CA MET A 116 3.29 10.33 -4.40
C MET A 116 3.64 9.60 -3.10
N ALA A 117 2.81 9.76 -2.06
CA ALA A 117 3.03 9.14 -0.76
C ALA A 117 1.85 8.23 -0.40
N ASP A 118 2.17 7.02 0.04
CA ASP A 118 1.19 6.01 0.44
C ASP A 118 0.95 6.03 1.96
N PHE A 119 -0.13 6.69 2.38
CA PHE A 119 -0.49 6.73 3.81
C PHE A 119 -1.42 5.60 4.25
N ASP A 120 -1.61 4.57 3.42
CA ASP A 120 -2.27 3.35 3.85
C ASP A 120 -1.26 2.45 4.57
N VAL A 121 -1.38 2.39 5.89
CA VAL A 121 -0.43 1.69 6.76
C VAL A 121 -0.67 0.18 6.74
N GLU A 122 -1.92 -0.27 6.58
CA GLU A 122 -2.27 -1.69 6.67
C GLU A 122 -2.21 -2.36 5.29
N GLU A 123 -2.66 -1.66 4.25
CA GLU A 123 -2.85 -2.24 2.91
C GLU A 123 -2.13 -1.46 1.80
N GLY A 124 -1.10 -0.68 2.15
CA GLY A 124 -0.37 0.14 1.18
C GLY A 124 0.17 -0.66 -0.01
N ASP A 125 -0.34 -0.35 -1.20
CA ASP A 125 -0.17 -1.12 -2.43
C ASP A 125 0.71 -0.42 -3.46
N LEU A 126 1.23 0.78 -3.18
CA LEU A 126 2.08 1.50 -4.13
C LEU A 126 3.33 0.73 -4.54
N ARG A 127 3.84 -0.10 -3.64
CA ARG A 127 4.97 -1.00 -3.91
C ARG A 127 4.64 -2.03 -4.99
N MET A 128 3.40 -2.51 -5.03
CA MET A 128 2.95 -3.45 -6.06
C MET A 128 2.65 -2.73 -7.37
N ILE A 129 2.07 -1.53 -7.30
CA ILE A 129 1.67 -0.76 -8.49
C ILE A 129 2.89 -0.29 -9.28
N PHE A 130 3.89 0.25 -8.60
CA PHE A 130 5.06 0.87 -9.24
C PHE A 130 6.31 -0.01 -9.25
N GLY A 131 6.23 -1.17 -8.62
CA GLY A 131 7.40 -1.92 -8.23
C GLY A 131 7.51 -3.30 -8.82
N GLY A 132 8.61 -3.56 -9.51
CA GLY A 132 9.13 -4.92 -9.63
C GLY A 132 9.64 -5.44 -8.28
N GLN A 133 10.35 -6.57 -8.27
CA GLN A 133 10.82 -7.20 -7.02
C GLN A 133 11.67 -6.29 -6.12
N GLU A 134 12.35 -5.28 -6.67
CA GLU A 134 13.18 -4.34 -5.90
C GLU A 134 12.35 -3.40 -5.01
N ALA A 135 11.16 -3.00 -5.45
CA ALA A 135 10.30 -2.08 -4.69
C ALA A 135 9.61 -2.73 -3.48
N LEU A 136 9.41 -4.05 -3.53
CA LEU A 136 8.90 -4.81 -2.39
C LEU A 136 9.86 -4.76 -1.20
N ARG A 137 11.17 -4.56 -1.45
CA ARG A 137 12.21 -4.41 -0.43
C ARG A 137 12.59 -2.95 -0.15
N ALA A 138 11.93 -2.01 -0.81
CA ALA A 138 12.26 -0.60 -0.67
C ALA A 138 11.95 -0.09 0.74
N ARG A 139 12.70 0.90 1.22
CA ARG A 139 12.47 1.50 2.53
C ARG A 139 11.26 2.42 2.46
N GLY A 140 10.37 2.37 3.46
CA GLY A 140 9.23 3.28 3.55
C GLY A 140 9.46 4.40 4.55
N TYR A 141 8.48 5.29 4.74
CA TYR A 141 8.54 6.25 5.85
C TYR A 141 8.45 5.58 7.23
N GLY A 142 8.19 4.27 7.32
CA GLY A 142 8.30 3.50 8.55
C GLY A 142 9.63 3.73 9.28
N GLU A 143 10.74 3.82 8.54
CA GLU A 143 12.08 4.09 9.10
C GLU A 143 12.22 5.49 9.71
N LEU A 144 11.30 6.41 9.39
CA LEU A 144 11.33 7.80 9.83
C LEU A 144 10.44 8.03 11.06
N ILE A 145 9.61 7.08 11.46
CA ILE A 145 8.58 7.28 12.50
C ILE A 145 9.20 7.62 13.86
N ASP A 146 10.31 6.97 14.20
CA ASP A 146 10.99 7.11 15.49
C ASP A 146 11.90 8.33 15.57
N VAL A 147 12.32 8.84 14.41
CA VAL A 147 13.25 9.97 14.27
C VAL A 147 12.58 11.19 13.68
N VAL A 148 11.23 11.24 13.73
CA VAL A 148 10.43 12.30 13.10
C VAL A 148 10.80 13.71 13.59
N ASP A 149 11.22 13.82 14.86
CA ASP A 149 11.61 15.08 15.50
C ASP A 149 13.01 15.56 15.06
N GLU A 150 13.81 14.68 14.43
CA GLU A 150 15.20 14.92 14.01
C GLU A 150 15.38 14.81 12.49
N LEU A 151 14.29 14.86 11.71
CA LEU A 151 14.34 14.69 10.26
C LEU A 151 15.13 15.80 9.56
N ASP A 152 16.09 15.38 8.76
CA ASP A 152 16.78 16.21 7.78
C ASP A 152 16.46 15.78 6.33
N LYS A 153 16.96 16.58 5.38
CA LYS A 153 16.75 16.34 3.94
C LYS A 153 17.38 15.03 3.47
N ASP A 154 18.50 14.62 4.05
CA ASP A 154 19.24 13.42 3.66
C ASP A 154 18.52 12.15 4.15
N MET A 155 17.96 12.19 5.35
CA MET A 155 17.14 11.12 5.92
C MET A 155 15.87 10.91 5.09
N ILE A 156 15.17 11.98 4.74
CA ILE A 156 14.00 11.93 3.87
C ILE A 156 14.38 11.37 2.48
N GLY A 157 15.51 11.82 1.93
CA GLY A 157 16.00 11.36 0.63
C GLY A 157 16.26 9.85 0.56
N ARG A 158 16.56 9.18 1.67
CA ARG A 158 16.81 7.72 1.72
C ARG A 158 15.55 6.86 1.56
N VAL A 159 14.39 7.41 1.86
CA VAL A 159 13.11 6.68 1.78
C VAL A 159 12.27 7.08 0.57
N ILE A 160 12.73 8.07 -0.21
CA ILE A 160 12.12 8.46 -1.47
C ILE A 160 12.69 7.60 -2.59
N HIS A 161 11.81 6.95 -3.35
CA HIS A 161 12.17 6.09 -4.48
C HIS A 161 11.76 6.74 -5.79
N LYS A 162 12.68 6.77 -6.76
CA LYS A 162 12.41 7.36 -8.07
C LYS A 162 12.05 6.29 -9.09
N VAL A 163 10.87 6.42 -9.70
CA VAL A 163 10.39 5.55 -10.79
C VAL A 163 10.04 6.42 -11.99
N GLY A 164 10.94 6.47 -12.98
CA GLY A 164 10.86 7.42 -14.09
C GLY A 164 10.93 8.86 -13.58
N ASP A 165 9.89 9.66 -13.87
CA ASP A 165 9.77 11.06 -13.42
C ASP A 165 9.01 11.21 -12.10
N LEU A 166 8.54 10.11 -11.52
CA LEU A 166 7.76 10.11 -10.29
C LEU A 166 8.63 9.76 -9.08
N ASN A 167 8.49 10.52 -8.01
CA ASN A 167 9.05 10.18 -6.70
C ASN A 167 7.96 9.50 -5.87
N LEU A 168 8.32 8.44 -5.16
CA LEU A 168 7.43 7.60 -4.39
C LEU A 168 7.90 7.54 -2.94
N LEU A 169 6.96 7.66 -2.02
CA LEU A 169 7.17 7.43 -0.60
C LEU A 169 6.24 6.30 -0.18
N PHE A 170 6.79 5.12 0.07
CA PHE A 170 6.02 3.94 0.40
C PHE A 170 5.62 3.92 1.87
N SER A 171 4.49 3.25 2.14
CA SER A 171 4.07 2.82 3.47
C SER A 171 5.14 1.94 4.16
N PRO A 172 5.09 1.82 5.50
CA PRO A 172 5.91 0.86 6.23
C PRO A 172 5.68 -0.54 5.63
N SER A 173 6.74 -1.34 5.55
CA SER A 173 6.57 -2.74 5.16
C SER A 173 5.86 -3.50 6.30
N PRO A 174 5.16 -4.61 6.00
CA PRO A 174 4.48 -5.40 7.04
C PRO A 174 5.41 -5.81 8.18
N GLU A 175 6.69 -6.09 7.89
CA GLU A 175 7.69 -6.44 8.90
C GLU A 175 7.95 -5.28 9.88
N GLN A 176 7.87 -4.03 9.42
CA GLN A 176 8.07 -2.84 10.25
C GLN A 176 6.87 -2.52 11.16
N LEU A 177 5.72 -3.18 10.96
CA LEU A 177 4.52 -2.99 11.77
C LEU A 177 4.43 -3.98 12.93
N LEU A 178 5.29 -5.00 12.94
CA LEU A 178 5.30 -6.07 13.93
C LEU A 178 6.31 -5.85 15.08
N ASP A 179 7.20 -4.88 14.93
CA ASP A 179 8.18 -4.44 15.94
C ASP A 179 7.62 -3.31 16.83
#